data_AF-A0A9D3VW17-F1
#
_entry.id   AF-A0A9D3VW17-F1
#
_cell.length_a   1.000
_cell.length_b   1.000
_cell.length_c   1.000
_cell.angle_alpha   90.00
_cell.angle_beta   90.00
_cell.angle_gamma   90.00
#
_symmetry.space_group_name_H-M   'P 1'
#
loop_
_entity.id
_entity.type
_entity.pdbx_description
1 polymer ?
#
loop_
_entity_poly.entity_id
_entity_poly.type
_entity_poly.pdbx_seq_one_letter_code
_entity_poly.pdbx_strand_id
1 'polypeptide(L)'
;MLFLLIVLNVAYVLDPNLQPVEDPSPNANAKEIAKVAELKKKREEDNLTCRRYILNTLSNRLYDLYMSMQPPMKIWKALEEKYNAE
;
A
#
# COMPACT_ATOMS: atom_id res chain seq x y z
N MET A 1 -7.64 12.31 3.66
CA MET A 1 -7.37 10.89 3.35
C MET A 1 -6.35 10.26 4.29
N LEU A 2 -5.16 10.84 4.47
CA LEU A 2 -4.08 10.23 5.25
C LEU A 2 -4.47 9.84 6.68
N PHE A 3 -5.24 10.67 7.39
CA PHE A 3 -5.73 10.37 8.74
C PHE A 3 -6.46 9.02 8.83
N LEU A 4 -7.36 8.71 7.88
CA LEU A 4 -8.09 7.45 7.87
C LEU A 4 -7.14 6.25 7.67
N LEU A 5 -6.15 6.39 6.78
CA LEU A 5 -5.16 5.34 6.52
C LEU A 5 -4.26 5.07 7.73
N ILE A 6 -3.97 6.11 8.53
CA ILE A 6 -3.25 5.99 9.80
C ILE A 6 -4.09 5.25 10.84
N VAL A 7 -5.38 5.61 10.98
CA VAL A 7 -6.31 4.93 11.91
C VAL A 7 -6.44 3.43 11.57
N LEU A 8 -6.41 3.10 10.29
CA LEU A 8 -6.44 1.72 9.79
C LEU A 8 -5.07 1.02 9.84
N ASN A 9 -4.01 1.72 10.25
CA ASN A 9 -2.63 1.23 10.29
C ASN A 9 -2.09 0.70 8.94
N VAL A 10 -2.56 1.27 7.83
CA VAL A 10 -2.12 0.92 6.47
C VAL A 10 -1.32 2.03 5.80
N ALA A 11 -1.22 3.23 6.39
CA ALA A 11 -0.51 4.36 5.80
C ALA A 11 0.97 4.06 5.47
N TYR A 12 1.61 3.13 6.20
CA TYR A 12 3.00 2.75 5.98
C TYR A 12 3.25 2.18 4.56
N VAL A 13 2.23 1.65 3.87
CA VAL A 13 2.38 1.14 2.50
C VAL A 13 2.57 2.25 1.46
N LEU A 14 2.38 3.50 1.86
CA LEU A 14 2.64 4.70 1.06
C LEU A 14 4.05 5.27 1.29
N ASP A 15 4.89 4.63 2.12
CA ASP A 15 6.27 5.08 2.30
C ASP A 15 7.10 4.73 1.05
N PRO A 16 7.71 5.71 0.35
CA PRO A 16 8.59 5.45 -0.79
C PRO A 16 9.85 4.65 -0.41
N ASN A 17 10.23 4.66 0.87
CA ASN A 17 11.39 3.94 1.40
C ASN A 17 11.01 2.58 1.99
N LEU A 18 9.77 2.11 1.78
CA LEU A 18 9.31 0.84 2.31
C LEU A 18 10.15 -0.31 1.73
N GLN A 19 10.99 -0.91 2.57
CA GLN A 19 11.82 -2.05 2.17
C GLN A 19 10.95 -3.26 1.83
N PRO A 20 11.23 -4.00 0.75
CA PRO A 20 10.61 -5.28 0.46
C PRO A 20 10.74 -6.25 1.64
N VAL A 21 9.75 -7.13 1.81
CA VAL A 21 9.91 -8.23 2.78
C VAL A 21 10.92 -9.23 2.20
N GLU A 22 12.07 -9.35 2.83
CA GLU A 22 13.12 -10.29 2.42
C GLU A 22 12.61 -11.73 2.40
N ASP A 23 13.15 -12.52 1.47
CA ASP A 23 12.91 -13.96 1.44
C ASP A 23 13.58 -14.65 2.63
N PRO A 24 13.02 -15.77 3.12
CA PRO A 24 13.65 -16.53 4.19
C PRO A 24 15.07 -16.96 3.78
N SER A 25 16.02 -16.89 4.71
CA SER A 25 17.35 -17.44 4.51
C SER A 25 17.28 -18.94 4.18
N PRO A 26 18.20 -19.49 3.37
CA PRO A 26 18.27 -20.93 3.10
C PRO A 26 18.39 -21.79 4.38
N ASN A 27 18.93 -21.21 5.46
CA ASN A 27 19.09 -21.87 6.76
C ASN A 27 17.98 -21.51 7.76
N ALA A 28 16.94 -20.80 7.31
CA ALA A 28 15.83 -20.38 8.18
C ALA A 28 15.04 -21.59 8.67
N ASN A 29 14.63 -21.55 9.93
CA ASN A 29 13.75 -22.59 10.47
C ASN A 29 12.30 -22.40 9.97
N ALA A 30 11.47 -23.43 10.10
CA ALA A 30 10.07 -23.40 9.65
C ALA A 30 9.26 -22.24 10.27
N LYS A 31 9.60 -21.82 11.50
CA LYS A 31 8.93 -20.71 12.19
C LYS A 31 9.28 -19.35 11.56
N GLU A 32 10.52 -19.15 11.15
CA GLU A 32 10.97 -17.96 10.43
C GLU A 32 10.34 -17.87 9.04
N ILE A 33 10.32 -19.00 8.31
CA ILE A 33 9.66 -19.09 7.01
C ILE A 33 8.17 -18.70 7.13
N ALA A 34 7.47 -19.26 8.12
CA ALA A 34 6.06 -18.95 8.36
C ALA A 34 5.83 -17.46 8.70
N LYS A 35 6.68 -16.86 9.54
CA LYS A 35 6.60 -15.42 9.88
C LYS A 35 6.79 -14.53 8.65
N VAL A 36 7.76 -14.85 7.79
CA VAL A 36 8.00 -14.09 6.54
C VAL A 36 6.79 -14.21 5.61
N ALA A 37 6.23 -15.40 5.46
CA ALA A 37 5.04 -15.61 4.64
C ALA A 37 3.81 -14.85 5.17
N GLU A 38 3.60 -14.85 6.49
CA GLU A 38 2.53 -14.09 7.14
C GLU A 38 2.71 -12.58 6.95
N LEU A 39 3.94 -12.08 7.09
CA LEU A 39 4.26 -10.67 6.87
C LEU A 39 4.03 -10.24 5.41
N LYS A 40 4.43 -11.07 4.43
CA LYS A 40 4.17 -10.85 3.01
C LYS A 40 2.67 -10.78 2.72
N LYS A 41 1.91 -11.75 3.26
CA LYS A 41 0.45 -11.79 3.11
C LYS A 41 -0.21 -10.55 3.72
N LYS A 42 0.15 -10.18 4.94
CA LYS A 42 -0.36 -8.98 5.61
C LYS A 42 -0.09 -7.72 4.80
N ARG A 43 1.13 -7.57 4.27
CA ARG A 43 1.48 -6.41 3.44
C ARG A 43 0.63 -6.34 2.16
N GLU A 44 0.36 -7.48 1.53
CA GLU A 44 -0.51 -7.53 0.34
C GLU A 44 -1.96 -7.12 0.69
N GLU A 45 -2.48 -7.60 1.81
CA GLU A 45 -3.80 -7.21 2.33
C GLU A 45 -3.87 -5.72 2.66
N ASP A 46 -2.84 -5.18 3.31
CA ASP A 46 -2.73 -3.75 3.63
C ASP A 46 -2.63 -2.89 2.36
N ASN A 47 -1.91 -3.36 1.33
CA ASN A 47 -1.85 -2.71 0.01
C ASN A 47 -3.24 -2.61 -0.64
N LEU A 48 -3.98 -3.72 -0.69
CA LEU A 48 -5.32 -3.76 -1.25
C LEU A 48 -6.28 -2.86 -0.46
N THR A 49 -6.19 -2.90 0.87
CA THR A 49 -6.99 -2.10 1.78
C THR A 49 -6.73 -0.61 1.57
N CYS A 50 -5.47 -0.20 1.61
CA CYS A 50 -5.05 1.18 1.37
C CYS A 50 -5.54 1.69 0.01
N ARG A 51 -5.35 0.89 -1.05
CA ARG A 51 -5.82 1.21 -2.40
C ARG A 51 -7.33 1.41 -2.47
N ARG A 52 -8.11 0.51 -1.86
CA ARG A 52 -9.58 0.60 -1.83
C ARG A 52 -10.03 1.89 -1.14
N TYR A 53 -9.43 2.24 0.00
CA TYR A 53 -9.78 3.46 0.71
C TYR A 53 -9.41 4.72 -0.06
N ILE A 54 -8.23 4.77 -0.69
CA ILE A 54 -7.86 5.89 -1.56
C ILE A 54 -8.91 6.05 -2.66
N LEU A 55 -9.16 4.99 -3.44
CA LEU A 55 -10.11 5.04 -4.55
C LEU A 55 -11.54 5.42 -4.10
N ASN A 56 -12.01 4.91 -2.96
CA ASN A 56 -13.34 5.19 -2.43
C ASN A 56 -13.55 6.67 -2.07
N THR A 57 -12.48 7.42 -1.83
CA THR A 57 -12.57 8.85 -1.50
C THR A 57 -12.45 9.75 -2.73
N LEU A 58 -12.16 9.19 -3.90
CA LEU A 58 -12.05 9.94 -5.16
C LEU A 58 -13.44 10.22 -5.74
N SER A 59 -13.56 11.37 -6.44
CA SER A 59 -14.73 11.62 -7.28
C SER A 59 -14.73 10.68 -8.49
N ASN A 60 -15.90 10.44 -9.10
CA ASN A 60 -16.06 9.48 -10.21
C ASN A 60 -15.00 9.66 -11.31
N ARG A 61 -14.72 10.89 -11.74
CA ARG A 61 -13.72 11.16 -12.79
C ARG A 61 -12.30 10.77 -12.37
N LEU A 62 -11.93 11.00 -11.10
CA LEU A 62 -10.62 10.61 -10.60
C LEU A 62 -10.56 9.10 -10.35
N TYR A 63 -11.64 8.49 -9.87
CA TYR A 63 -11.75 7.04 -9.73
C TYR A 63 -11.44 6.35 -11.07
N ASP A 64 -12.12 6.74 -12.15
CA ASP A 64 -11.92 6.15 -13.48
C ASP A 64 -10.47 6.31 -13.98
N LEU A 65 -9.82 7.42 -13.64
CA LEU A 65 -8.43 7.69 -14.02
C LEU A 65 -7.43 6.80 -13.27
N TYR A 66 -7.69 6.50 -11.99
CA TYR A 66 -6.73 5.82 -11.11
C TYR A 66 -7.07 4.34 -10.83
N MET A 67 -8.27 3.86 -11.17
CA MET A 67 -8.74 2.50 -10.86
C MET A 67 -7.93 1.38 -11.52
N SER A 68 -7.14 1.66 -12.55
CA SER A 68 -6.26 0.69 -13.21
C SER A 68 -4.85 0.62 -12.57
N MET A 69 -4.48 1.63 -11.77
CA MET A 69 -3.19 1.65 -11.09
C MET A 69 -3.19 0.65 -9.93
N GLN A 70 -2.17 -0.20 -9.87
CA GLN A 70 -2.10 -1.29 -8.90
C GLN A 70 -1.49 -0.87 -7.56
N PRO A 71 -0.28 -0.30 -7.48
CA PRO A 71 0.28 0.05 -6.18
C PRO A 71 -0.46 1.28 -5.61
N PRO A 72 -0.98 1.24 -4.36
CA PRO A 72 -1.61 2.40 -3.73
C PRO A 72 -0.67 3.61 -3.70
N MET A 73 0.63 3.37 -3.54
CA MET A 73 1.66 4.41 -3.57
C MET A 73 1.72 5.17 -4.90
N LYS A 74 1.50 4.51 -6.05
CA LYS A 74 1.47 5.21 -7.35
C LYS A 74 0.28 6.15 -7.44
N ILE A 75 -0.88 5.72 -6.94
CA ILE A 75 -2.09 6.55 -6.89
C ILE A 75 -1.84 7.74 -5.96
N TRP A 76 -1.29 7.48 -4.77
CA TRP A 76 -0.98 8.52 -3.78
C TRP A 76 -0.05 9.59 -4.34
N LYS A 77 1.09 9.19 -4.93
CA LYS A 77 2.06 10.12 -5.52
C LYS A 77 1.45 10.94 -6.66
N ALA A 78 0.66 10.32 -7.54
CA ALA A 78 0.00 11.03 -8.63
C ALA A 78 -1.04 12.05 -8.14
N LEU A 79 -1.72 11.75 -7.01
CA LEU A 79 -2.62 12.70 -6.35
C LEU A 79 -1.83 13.84 -5.71
N GLU A 80 -0.74 13.56 -5.01
CA GLU A 80 0.14 14.60 -4.43
C GLU A 80 0.69 15.53 -5.52
N GLU A 81 1.21 15.00 -6.62
CA GLU A 81 1.70 15.79 -7.75
C GLU A 81 0.59 16.67 -8.34
N LYS A 82 -0.62 16.13 -8.49
CA LYS A 82 -1.77 16.87 -9.02
C LYS A 82 -2.16 18.05 -8.13
N TYR A 83 -2.23 17.85 -6.80
CA TYR A 83 -2.71 18.86 -5.86
C TYR A 83 -1.62 19.80 -5.34
N ASN A 84 -0.35 19.44 -5.45
CA ASN A 84 0.78 20.32 -5.10
C ASN A 84 1.27 21.18 -6.27
N ALA A 85 0.88 20.85 -7.51
CA ALA A 85 1.20 21.63 -8.71
C ALA A 85 0.16 22.74 -9.00
N GLU A 86 -0.88 22.84 -8.17
CA GLU A 86 -1.99 23.79 -8.24
C GLU A 86 -1.85 24.85 -7.15
#